data_AF-A0A1H8HC04-F1
#
_entry.id   AF-A0A1H8HC04-F1
#
_cell.length_a   1.000
_cell.length_b   1.000
_cell.length_c   1.000
_cell.angle_alpha   90.00
_cell.angle_beta   90.00
_cell.angle_gamma   90.00
#
_symmetry.space_group_name_H-M   'P 1'
#
loop_
_entity.id
_entity.type
_entity.pdbx_description
1 polymer ?
#
loop_
_entity_poly.entity_id
_entity_poly.type
_entity_poly.pdbx_seq_one_letter_code
_entity_poly.pdbx_strand_id
1 'polypeptide(L)' 'MSCPICAKPTDQTYRPFCSRRCADVDLARWLNGSYAVPAEEDEDWSKDPDKDVGKPH' A
#
# COMPACT_ATOMS: atom_id res chain seq x y z
N MET A 1 -11.19 10.55 -17.86
CA MET A 1 -10.82 9.66 -16.75
C MET A 1 -12.05 9.40 -15.89
N SER A 2 -12.16 8.20 -15.34
CA SER A 2 -13.24 7.78 -14.44
C SER A 2 -12.74 7.77 -13.00
N CYS A 3 -13.61 8.11 -12.05
CA CYS A 3 -13.33 8.03 -10.63
C CYS A 3 -13.00 6.58 -10.23
N PRO A 4 -11.86 6.29 -9.59
CA PRO A 4 -11.48 4.93 -9.22
C PRO A 4 -12.36 4.31 -8.13
N ILE A 5 -13.17 5.13 -7.45
CA ILE A 5 -14.04 4.69 -6.34
C ILE A 5 -15.43 4.30 -6.82
N CYS A 6 -15.98 4.98 -7.83
CA CYS A 6 -17.37 4.77 -8.26
C CYS A 6 -17.61 4.87 -9.77
N ALA A 7 -16.56 4.93 -10.59
CA ALA A 7 -16.57 4.99 -12.05
C ALA A 7 -17.24 6.23 -12.70
N LYS A 8 -17.80 7.16 -11.92
CA LYS A 8 -18.36 8.42 -12.44
C LYS A 8 -17.29 9.31 -13.09
N PRO A 9 -17.65 10.23 -14.01
CA PRO A 9 -16.74 11.23 -14.54
C PRO A 9 -16.03 12.02 -13.43
N THR A 10 -14.73 12.23 -13.56
CA THR A 10 -13.95 13.00 -12.58
C THR A 10 -14.32 14.48 -12.61
N ASP A 11 -14.34 15.12 -11.44
CA ASP A 11 -14.45 16.57 -11.32
C ASP A 11 -13.05 17.19 -11.27
N GLN A 12 -12.83 18.33 -11.93
CA GLN A 12 -11.50 18.95 -12.02
C GLN A 12 -10.92 19.30 -10.64
N THR A 13 -11.75 19.74 -9.70
CA THR A 13 -11.36 20.12 -8.34
C THR A 13 -10.92 18.91 -7.52
N TYR A 14 -11.48 17.74 -7.83
CA TYR A 14 -11.30 16.51 -7.04
C TYR A 14 -10.52 15.43 -7.77
N ARG A 15 -9.89 15.71 -8.92
CA ARG A 15 -9.12 14.71 -9.67
C ARG A 15 -8.10 14.00 -8.75
N PRO A 16 -8.02 12.66 -8.79
CA PRO A 16 -8.61 11.74 -9.78
C PRO A 16 -10.05 11.27 -9.47
N PHE A 17 -10.75 11.88 -8.52
CA PHE A 17 -12.08 11.50 -8.06
C PHE A 17 -13.21 12.36 -8.66
N CYS A 18 -14.46 11.94 -8.43
CA CYS A 18 -15.64 12.71 -8.82
C CYS A 18 -16.16 13.66 -7.73
N SER A 19 -15.71 13.52 -6.48
CA SER A 19 -16.16 14.33 -5.35
C SER A 19 -15.25 14.17 -4.13
N ARG A 20 -15.34 15.11 -3.17
CA ARG A 20 -14.72 15.00 -1.84
C ARG A 20 -15.04 13.67 -1.15
N ARG A 21 -16.30 13.22 -1.19
CA ARG A 21 -16.70 11.94 -0.58
C ARG A 21 -15.92 10.74 -1.13
N CYS A 22 -15.62 10.72 -2.44
CA CYS A 22 -14.82 9.63 -3.00
C CYS A 22 -13.35 9.72 -2.58
N ALA A 23 -12.79 10.93 -2.46
CA ALA A 23 -11.44 11.12 -1.92
C ALA A 23 -11.33 10.65 -0.46
N ASP A 24 -12.32 10.99 0.37
CA ASP A 24 -12.36 10.56 1.78
C ASP A 24 -12.48 9.03 1.91
N VAL A 25 -13.25 8.37 1.04
CA VAL A 25 -13.36 6.90 1.00
C VAL A 25 -12.04 6.25 0.61
N ASP A 26 -11.33 6.81 -0.38
CA ASP A 26 -10.01 6.31 -0.76
C ASP A 26 -9.02 6.42 0.41
N LEU A 27 -8.99 7.57 1.08
CA LEU A 27 -8.16 7.78 2.26
C LEU A 27 -8.49 6.77 3.37
N ALA A 28 -9.77 6.48 3.61
CA ALA A 28 -10.16 5.47 4.58
C ALA A 28 -9.63 4.07 4.22
N ARG A 29 -9.62 3.70 2.92
CA ARG A 29 -9.04 2.43 2.43
C ARG A 29 -7.53 2.36 2.62
N TRP A 30 -6.83 3.49 2.55
CA TRP A 30 -5.42 3.55 2.91
C TRP A 30 -5.23 3.33 4.41
N LEU A 31 -5.94 4.08 5.24
CA LEU A 31 -5.78 4.04 6.69
C LEU A 31 -6.19 2.69 7.31
N ASN A 32 -7.13 1.98 6.70
CA ASN A 32 -7.57 0.67 7.17
C ASN A 32 -6.76 -0.50 6.59
N GLY A 33 -5.75 -0.23 5.75
CA GLY A 33 -4.91 -1.26 5.15
C GLY A 33 -5.54 -2.06 4.01
N SER A 34 -6.65 -1.59 3.41
CA SER A 34 -7.27 -2.27 2.24
C SER A 34 -6.34 -2.30 1.02
N TYR A 35 -5.37 -1.40 0.96
CA TYR A 35 -4.34 -1.37 -0.09
C TYR A 35 -3.02 -2.05 0.31
N ALA A 36 -3.02 -2.89 1.36
CA ALA A 36 -1.84 -3.66 1.73
C ALA A 36 -1.52 -4.74 0.69
N VAL A 37 -0.22 -4.95 0.46
CA VAL A 37 0.29 -6.06 -0.33
C VAL A 37 0.57 -7.22 0.64
N PRO A 38 0.05 -8.44 0.38
CA PRO A 38 0.39 -9.61 1.18
C PRO A 38 1.90 -9.81 1.21
N ALA A 39 2.46 -10.08 2.40
CA ALA A 39 3.84 -10.52 2.50
C ALA A 39 3.89 -12.02 2.18
N GLU A 40 4.87 -12.43 1.37
CA GLU A 40 5.30 -13.82 1.35
C GLU A 40 6.28 -14.02 2.52
N GLU A 41 6.14 -15.12 3.25
CA GLU A 41 7.11 -15.49 4.29
C GLU A 41 8.40 -15.95 3.60
N ASP A 42 9.29 -15.02 3.22
CA ASP A 42 10.62 -15.44 2.78
C ASP A 42 11.42 -15.86 4.02
N GLU A 43 11.80 -17.14 4.09
CA GLU A 43 12.66 -17.70 5.15
C GLU A 43 14.04 -17.02 5.23
N ASP A 44 14.37 -16.12 4.31
CA ASP A 44 15.68 -15.46 4.17
C ASP A 44 15.76 -14.06 4.80
N TRP A 45 14.65 -13.41 5.18
CA TRP A 45 14.69 -12.08 5.82
C TRP A 45 15.27 -12.10 7.24
N SER A 46 15.43 -13.27 7.84
CA SER A 46 15.93 -13.46 9.21
C SER A 46 17.44 -13.73 9.29
N LYS A 47 18.15 -13.75 8.16
CA LYS A 47 19.59 -14.06 8.15
C LYS A 47 20.39 -12.81 8.56
N ASP A 48 20.65 -12.68 9.85
CA ASP A 48 21.63 -11.73 10.39
C ASP A 48 22.97 -11.90 9.62
N PRO A 49 23.44 -10.87 8.87
CA PRO A 49 24.67 -10.98 8.09
C PRO A 49 25.95 -11.08 8.96
N ASP A 50 25.81 -10.99 10.29
CA ASP A 50 26.91 -10.99 11.27
C ASP A 50 27.17 -12.38 11.91
N LYS A 51 26.37 -13.40 11.57
CA LYS A 51 26.49 -14.75 12.19
C LYS A 51 27.63 -15.62 11.63
N ASP A 52 28.32 -15.17 10.56
CA ASP A 52 29.35 -15.94 9.86
C ASP A 52 30.76 -15.33 9.92
N VAL A 53 31.05 -14.42 10.87
CA VAL A 53 32.42 -13.95 11.13
C VAL A 53 33.04 -14.72 12.29
N GLY A 54 33.56 -15.91 11.96
CA GLY A 54 34.77 -16.49 12.53
C GLY A 54 34.82 -16.78 14.04
N LYS A 55 34.46 -18.01 14.42
CA LYS A 55 34.97 -18.62 15.66
C LYS A 55 36.03 -19.68 15.28
N PRO A 56 37.33 -19.42 15.48
CA PRO A 56 38.33 -20.49 15.34
C PRO A 56 38.17 -21.47 16.50
N HIS A 57 38.42 -22.74 16.20
CA HIS A 57 38.36 -23.86 17.14
C HIS A 57 39.46 -23.77 18.19
#